data_AF-A0A7V9TER3-F1
#
_entry.id   AF-A0A7V9TER3-F1
#
_cell.length_a   1.000
_cell.length_b   1.000
_cell.length_c   1.000
_cell.angle_alpha   90.00
_cell.angle_beta   90.00
_cell.angle_gamma   90.00
#
_symmetry.space_group_name_H-M   'P 1'
#
loop_
_entity.id
_entity.type
_entity.pdbx_description
1 polymer ?
#
loop_
_entity_poly.entity_id
_entity_poly.type
_entity_poly.pdbx_seq_one_letter_code
_entity_poly.pdbx_strand_id
1 'polypeptide(L)'
;MRYRARLPVVLLSLALLLAAVLAYKAQAAARSHRATAERALHDYAEFATWAYAEHAQRSLLTVLISSMVRAVVRVDPDLPPSALPTPDSLAAWSAVTSNWCDCLDQVRFWFRYDWRDGSLVTHGQTPSREMERWVRDTMLVHSRSLEASAELRPLTYGSAGRDPLRRLGILLTNDSWATVFGRQEGRDRMLGFVISRDLEGKPLVTYGFETEAASFVEPVLRD
;
A
#
# COMPACT_ATOMS: atom_id res chain seq x y z
N MET A 1 60.79 -60.22 16.64
CA MET A 1 59.57 -59.73 17.32
C MET A 1 58.98 -58.41 16.81
N ARG A 2 59.56 -57.71 15.81
CA ARG A 2 59.10 -56.38 15.35
C ARG A 2 57.89 -56.35 14.38
N TYR A 3 57.47 -57.48 13.80
CA TYR A 3 56.38 -57.51 12.81
C TYR A 3 54.97 -57.59 13.41
N ARG A 4 54.79 -58.09 14.64
CA ARG A 4 53.46 -58.24 15.27
C ARG A 4 52.82 -56.90 15.66
N ALA A 5 53.61 -55.86 15.90
CA ALA A 5 53.10 -54.53 16.29
C ALA A 5 52.74 -53.62 15.11
N ARG A 6 53.14 -53.93 13.87
CA ARG A 6 52.92 -53.05 12.70
C ARG A 6 51.49 -53.10 12.17
N LEU A 7 50.89 -54.29 12.14
CA LEU A 7 49.53 -54.51 11.64
C LEU A 7 48.45 -53.73 12.42
N PRO A 8 48.42 -53.77 13.77
CA PRO A 8 47.43 -53.01 14.53
C PRO A 8 47.61 -51.49 14.38
N VAL A 9 48.85 -51.01 14.26
CA VAL A 9 49.13 -49.57 14.06
C VAL A 9 48.60 -49.10 12.70
N VAL A 10 48.80 -49.88 11.63
CA VAL A 10 48.28 -49.54 10.29
C VAL A 10 46.76 -49.50 10.29
N LEU A 11 46.10 -50.50 10.89
CA LEU A 11 44.64 -50.55 11.01
C LEU A 11 44.08 -49.38 11.80
N LEU A 12 44.69 -49.04 12.95
CA LEU A 12 44.33 -47.87 13.75
C LEU A 12 44.47 -46.58 12.94
N SER A 13 45.58 -46.43 12.22
CA SER A 13 45.84 -45.25 11.39
C SER A 13 44.78 -45.09 10.30
N LEU A 14 44.42 -46.21 9.63
CA LEU A 14 43.39 -46.22 8.59
C LEU A 14 42.00 -45.89 9.15
N ALA A 15 41.66 -46.44 10.32
CA ALA A 15 40.40 -46.15 11.00
C ALA A 15 40.31 -44.67 11.41
N LEU A 16 41.42 -44.10 11.92
CA LEU A 16 41.47 -42.69 12.32
C LEU A 16 41.34 -41.76 11.10
N LEU A 17 42.00 -42.09 10.00
CA LEU A 17 41.85 -41.40 8.71
C LEU A 17 40.41 -41.43 8.23
N LEU A 18 39.78 -42.61 8.25
CA LEU A 18 38.39 -42.77 7.84
C LEU A 18 37.44 -41.95 8.71
N ALA A 19 37.62 -41.97 10.03
CA ALA A 19 36.84 -41.17 10.97
C ALA A 19 37.01 -39.65 10.69
N ALA A 20 38.22 -39.19 10.42
CA ALA A 20 38.49 -37.79 10.09
C ALA A 20 37.80 -37.37 8.78
N VAL A 21 37.82 -38.21 7.73
CA VAL A 21 37.12 -37.93 6.47
C VAL A 21 35.60 -37.88 6.67
N LEU A 22 35.04 -38.82 7.45
CA LEU A 22 33.60 -38.84 7.74
C LEU A 22 33.17 -37.62 8.55
N ALA A 23 33.94 -37.24 9.57
CA ALA A 23 33.69 -36.03 10.35
C ALA A 23 33.75 -34.77 9.48
N TYR A 24 34.73 -34.67 8.59
CA TYR A 24 34.83 -33.55 7.64
C TYR A 24 33.61 -33.47 6.72
N LYS A 25 33.19 -34.61 6.14
CA LYS A 25 32.01 -34.67 5.26
C LYS A 25 30.74 -34.30 6.00
N ALA A 26 30.54 -34.80 7.23
CA ALA A 26 29.41 -34.45 8.07
C ALA A 26 29.39 -32.95 8.39
N GLN A 27 30.54 -32.37 8.75
CA GLN A 27 30.66 -30.93 9.05
C GLN A 27 30.45 -30.05 7.81
N ALA A 28 30.89 -30.49 6.64
CA ALA A 28 30.65 -29.79 5.37
C ALA A 28 29.17 -29.85 4.97
N ALA A 29 28.54 -31.02 5.07
CA ALA A 29 27.11 -31.20 4.80
C ALA A 29 26.26 -30.36 5.76
N ALA A 30 26.55 -30.39 7.06
CA ALA A 30 25.84 -29.59 8.06
C ALA A 30 25.93 -28.08 7.76
N ARG A 31 27.11 -27.57 7.37
CA ARG A 31 27.29 -26.16 6.96
C ARG A 31 26.49 -25.83 5.70
N SER A 32 26.48 -26.72 4.71
CA SER A 32 25.70 -26.53 3.48
C SER A 32 24.20 -26.52 3.74
N HIS A 33 23.70 -27.42 4.58
CA HIS A 33 22.29 -27.46 4.97
C HIS A 33 21.90 -26.19 5.73
N ARG A 34 22.74 -25.74 6.66
CA ARG A 34 22.51 -24.48 7.38
C ARG A 34 22.43 -23.28 6.45
N ALA A 35 23.38 -23.13 5.53
CA ALA A 35 23.37 -22.03 4.56
C ALA A 35 22.14 -22.07 3.63
N THR A 36 21.67 -23.26 3.27
CA THR A 36 20.45 -23.43 2.46
C THR A 36 19.20 -23.06 3.25
N ALA A 37 19.12 -23.49 4.52
CA ALA A 37 18.00 -23.14 5.40
C ALA A 37 17.95 -21.64 5.69
N GLU A 38 19.09 -21.00 5.96
CA GLU A 38 19.17 -19.55 6.18
C GLU A 38 18.75 -18.76 4.94
N ARG A 39 19.17 -19.17 3.74
CA ARG A 39 18.73 -18.55 2.48
C ARG A 39 17.23 -18.72 2.27
N ALA A 40 16.71 -19.93 2.46
CA ALA A 40 15.28 -20.19 2.33
C ALA A 40 14.46 -19.32 3.30
N LEU A 41 14.89 -19.20 4.57
CA LEU A 41 14.23 -18.32 5.54
C LEU A 41 14.25 -16.85 5.12
N HIS A 42 15.36 -16.38 4.54
CA HIS A 42 15.47 -15.02 4.02
C HIS A 42 14.49 -14.78 2.86
N ASP A 43 14.45 -15.70 1.89
CA ASP A 43 13.56 -15.62 0.73
C ASP A 43 12.08 -15.64 1.19
N TYR A 44 11.74 -16.47 2.18
CA TYR A 44 10.39 -16.49 2.77
C TYR A 44 10.05 -15.19 3.48
N ALA A 45 10.99 -14.58 4.22
CA ALA A 45 10.78 -13.30 4.89
C ALA A 45 10.60 -12.14 3.91
N GLU A 46 11.40 -12.12 2.84
CA GLU A 46 11.26 -11.13 1.75
C GLU A 46 9.91 -11.29 1.06
N PHE A 47 9.54 -12.52 0.68
CA PHE A 47 8.24 -12.80 0.07
C PHE A 47 7.08 -12.43 0.99
N ALA A 48 7.16 -12.76 2.28
CA ALA A 48 6.12 -12.41 3.24
C ALA A 48 5.98 -10.88 3.40
N THR A 49 7.10 -10.16 3.40
CA THR A 49 7.11 -8.69 3.46
C THR A 49 6.46 -8.08 2.22
N TRP A 50 6.82 -8.58 1.02
CA TRP A 50 6.19 -8.15 -0.22
C TRP A 50 4.69 -8.46 -0.26
N ALA A 51 4.30 -9.68 0.09
CA ALA A 51 2.90 -10.10 0.07
C ALA A 51 2.05 -9.28 1.06
N TYR A 52 2.61 -8.97 2.23
CA TYR A 52 1.98 -8.11 3.22
C TYR A 52 1.81 -6.67 2.71
N ALA A 53 2.85 -6.08 2.11
CA ALA A 53 2.78 -4.74 1.54
C ALA A 53 1.74 -4.65 0.41
N GLU A 54 1.70 -5.64 -0.47
CA GLU A 54 0.71 -5.74 -1.56
C GLU A 54 -0.71 -5.86 -1.01
N HIS A 55 -0.91 -6.71 0.01
CA HIS A 55 -2.22 -6.86 0.66
C HIS A 55 -2.66 -5.55 1.32
N ALA A 56 -1.79 -4.92 2.12
CA ALA A 56 -2.06 -3.65 2.76
C ALA A 56 -2.45 -2.57 1.73
N GLN A 57 -1.70 -2.45 0.63
CA GLN A 57 -2.00 -1.49 -0.43
C GLN A 57 -3.39 -1.73 -1.04
N ARG A 58 -3.75 -2.99 -1.34
CA ARG A 58 -5.07 -3.32 -1.90
C ARG A 58 -6.20 -2.98 -0.93
N SER A 59 -6.03 -3.30 0.35
CA SER A 59 -7.05 -3.06 1.37
C SER A 59 -7.25 -1.55 1.60
N LEU A 60 -6.17 -0.77 1.74
CA LEU A 60 -6.24 0.70 1.83
C LEU A 60 -6.95 1.31 0.62
N LEU A 61 -6.63 0.83 -0.58
CA LEU A 61 -7.16 1.37 -1.83
C LEU A 61 -8.63 1.01 -2.03
N THR A 62 -9.06 -0.16 -1.57
CA THR A 62 -10.48 -0.57 -1.54
C THR A 62 -11.30 0.38 -0.66
N VAL A 63 -10.78 0.77 0.51
CA VAL A 63 -11.43 1.76 1.38
C VAL A 63 -11.47 3.12 0.72
N LEU A 64 -10.36 3.59 0.14
CA LEU A 64 -10.32 4.88 -0.56
C LEU A 64 -11.37 4.93 -1.68
N ILE A 65 -11.38 3.94 -2.57
CA ILE A 65 -12.32 3.92 -3.70
C ILE A 65 -13.75 3.84 -3.19
N SER A 66 -14.07 2.90 -2.29
CA SER A 66 -15.44 2.74 -1.79
C SER A 66 -15.95 4.01 -1.11
N SER A 67 -15.10 4.73 -0.38
CA SER A 67 -15.49 5.96 0.32
C SER A 67 -15.78 7.15 -0.61
N MET A 68 -15.08 7.26 -1.76
CA MET A 68 -15.15 8.47 -2.60
C MET A 68 -15.68 8.26 -4.02
N VAL A 69 -15.85 7.01 -4.48
CA VAL A 69 -16.26 6.71 -5.86
C VAL A 69 -17.55 7.44 -6.25
N ARG A 70 -18.51 7.60 -5.31
CA ARG A 70 -19.75 8.33 -5.56
C ARG A 70 -19.55 9.80 -5.91
N ALA A 71 -18.59 10.45 -5.26
CA ALA A 71 -18.27 11.84 -5.50
C ALA A 71 -17.58 11.99 -6.86
N VAL A 72 -16.62 11.12 -7.12
CA VAL A 72 -15.82 11.08 -8.35
C VAL A 72 -16.69 10.88 -9.59
N VAL A 73 -17.60 9.91 -9.60
CA VAL A 73 -18.48 9.67 -10.77
C VAL A 73 -19.52 10.78 -11.03
N ARG A 74 -19.59 11.78 -10.15
CA ARG A 74 -20.46 12.97 -10.30
C ARG A 74 -19.68 14.22 -10.66
N VAL A 75 -18.36 14.12 -10.84
CA VAL A 75 -17.56 15.23 -11.35
C VAL A 75 -17.85 15.38 -12.83
N ASP A 76 -18.40 16.53 -13.19
CA ASP A 76 -18.66 16.92 -14.56
C ASP A 76 -18.00 18.30 -14.80
N PRO A 77 -17.03 18.40 -15.73
CA PRO A 77 -16.36 19.67 -16.02
C PRO A 77 -17.28 20.74 -16.58
N ASP A 78 -18.40 20.35 -17.22
CA ASP A 78 -19.32 21.27 -17.87
C ASP A 78 -20.33 21.88 -16.88
N LEU A 79 -20.42 21.33 -15.67
CA LEU A 79 -21.30 21.82 -14.61
C LEU A 79 -20.64 22.89 -13.72
N PRO A 80 -21.43 23.83 -13.17
CA PRO A 80 -20.90 24.85 -12.28
C PRO A 80 -20.33 24.25 -10.98
N PRO A 81 -19.36 24.91 -10.31
CA PRO A 81 -18.78 24.43 -9.05
C PRO A 81 -19.80 24.13 -7.94
N SER A 82 -20.94 24.81 -7.95
CA SER A 82 -22.04 24.59 -7.01
C SER A 82 -22.75 23.24 -7.19
N ALA A 83 -22.63 22.61 -8.36
CA ALA A 83 -23.15 21.28 -8.64
C ALA A 83 -22.23 20.15 -8.14
N LEU A 84 -20.97 20.46 -7.83
CA LEU A 84 -20.03 19.48 -7.33
C LEU A 84 -20.43 19.00 -5.93
N PRO A 85 -20.30 17.68 -5.63
CA PRO A 85 -20.53 17.14 -4.29
C PRO A 85 -19.85 17.95 -3.18
N THR A 86 -20.55 18.12 -2.05
CA THR A 86 -20.02 18.78 -0.85
C THR A 86 -19.34 17.77 0.07
N PRO A 87 -18.41 18.21 0.93
CA PRO A 87 -17.76 17.31 1.91
C PRO A 87 -18.74 16.61 2.86
N ASP A 88 -19.89 17.22 3.16
CA ASP A 88 -21.00 16.60 3.92
C ASP A 88 -21.63 15.42 3.15
N SER A 89 -21.87 15.60 1.84
CA SER A 89 -22.36 14.50 0.99
C SER A 89 -21.37 13.35 0.91
N LEU A 90 -20.06 13.64 0.89
CA LEU A 90 -19.02 12.63 0.94
C LEU A 90 -19.12 11.78 2.20
N ALA A 91 -19.18 12.42 3.38
CA ALA A 91 -19.31 11.75 4.66
C ALA A 91 -20.56 10.85 4.71
N ALA A 92 -21.70 11.36 4.23
CA ALA A 92 -22.95 10.60 4.20
C ALA A 92 -22.88 9.40 3.24
N TRP A 93 -22.26 9.55 2.08
CA TRP A 93 -22.12 8.46 1.12
C TRP A 93 -21.13 7.40 1.58
N SER A 94 -20.00 7.81 2.14
CA SER A 94 -18.98 6.88 2.64
C SER A 94 -19.51 6.02 3.78
N ALA A 95 -20.35 6.57 4.65
CA ALA A 95 -21.03 5.80 5.70
C ALA A 95 -21.91 4.66 5.16
N VAL A 96 -22.43 4.80 3.93
CA VAL A 96 -23.24 3.77 3.27
C VAL A 96 -22.37 2.80 2.47
N THR A 97 -21.39 3.30 1.72
CA THR A 97 -20.57 2.48 0.81
C THR A 97 -19.43 1.74 1.50
N SER A 98 -19.02 2.21 2.67
CA SER A 98 -17.96 1.60 3.49
C SER A 98 -18.51 1.01 4.79
N ASN A 99 -19.80 0.71 4.88
CA ASN A 99 -20.45 0.11 6.06
C ASN A 99 -19.98 -1.32 6.40
N TRP A 100 -19.13 -1.90 5.56
CA TRP A 100 -18.53 -3.22 5.74
C TRP A 100 -17.27 -3.17 6.62
N CYS A 101 -16.77 -1.97 6.94
CA CYS A 101 -15.66 -1.74 7.87
C CYS A 101 -16.01 -0.62 8.87
N ASP A 102 -15.34 -0.59 10.02
CA ASP A 102 -15.32 0.56 10.93
C ASP A 102 -14.15 1.53 10.61
N CYS A 103 -13.59 1.41 9.41
CA CYS A 103 -12.33 2.05 9.03
C CYS A 103 -12.41 3.57 8.82
N LEU A 104 -13.63 4.11 8.75
CA LEU A 104 -13.90 5.55 8.59
C LEU A 104 -14.45 6.23 9.84
N ASP A 105 -14.62 5.50 10.94
CA ASP A 105 -15.24 6.02 12.17
C ASP A 105 -14.44 7.13 12.85
N GLN A 106 -13.12 7.12 12.63
CA GLN A 106 -12.18 8.10 13.20
C GLN A 106 -11.80 9.20 12.20
N VAL A 107 -12.50 9.30 11.07
CA VAL A 107 -12.33 10.42 10.15
C VAL A 107 -12.70 11.71 10.87
N ARG A 108 -11.74 12.62 10.95
CA ARG A 108 -11.91 13.90 11.65
C ARG A 108 -12.62 14.91 10.78
N PHE A 109 -12.23 14.99 9.52
CA PHE A 109 -12.90 15.84 8.54
C PHE A 109 -12.77 15.30 7.13
N TRP A 110 -13.79 15.61 6.36
CA TRP A 110 -13.85 15.45 4.91
C TRP A 110 -13.56 16.78 4.25
N PHE A 111 -12.98 16.75 3.05
CA PHE A 111 -12.69 17.98 2.33
C PHE A 111 -12.89 17.86 0.83
N ARG A 112 -13.07 19.03 0.21
CA ARG A 112 -13.06 19.25 -1.23
C ARG A 112 -12.13 20.41 -1.52
N TYR A 113 -11.17 20.19 -2.41
CA TYR A 113 -10.31 21.22 -2.97
C TYR A 113 -10.68 21.45 -4.44
N ASP A 114 -11.06 22.67 -4.80
CA ASP A 114 -11.32 23.05 -6.19
C ASP A 114 -10.05 23.63 -6.81
N TRP A 115 -9.58 23.03 -7.91
CA TRP A 115 -8.34 23.43 -8.56
C TRP A 115 -8.48 24.73 -9.37
N ARG A 116 -9.70 25.17 -9.65
CA ARG A 116 -9.97 26.37 -10.45
C ARG A 116 -9.72 27.65 -9.66
N ASP A 117 -10.15 27.67 -8.39
CA ASP A 117 -10.05 28.84 -7.51
C ASP A 117 -9.18 28.59 -6.26
N GLY A 118 -8.72 27.36 -6.05
CA GLY A 118 -7.92 26.98 -4.89
C GLY A 118 -8.71 26.93 -3.58
N SER A 119 -10.04 26.93 -3.64
CA SER A 119 -10.88 26.83 -2.44
C SER A 119 -10.77 25.45 -1.80
N LEU A 120 -10.63 25.41 -0.47
CA LEU A 120 -10.72 24.19 0.32
C LEU A 120 -11.92 24.33 1.24
N VAL A 121 -12.89 23.45 1.07
CA VAL A 121 -14.08 23.37 1.91
C VAL A 121 -13.99 22.08 2.72
N THR A 122 -14.32 22.15 4.01
CA THR A 122 -14.26 21.01 4.92
C THR A 122 -15.60 20.76 5.60
N HIS A 123 -15.83 19.51 6.02
CA HIS A 123 -16.95 19.10 6.87
C HIS A 123 -16.46 18.16 7.97
N GLY A 124 -17.02 18.28 9.17
CA GLY A 124 -16.55 17.59 10.37
C GLY A 124 -15.78 18.55 11.29
N GLN A 125 -14.70 18.07 11.90
CA GLN A 125 -13.85 18.89 12.76
C GLN A 125 -13.14 19.98 11.95
N THR A 126 -13.22 21.23 12.40
CA THR A 126 -12.49 22.34 11.77
C THR A 126 -10.97 22.11 11.89
N PRO A 127 -10.22 22.03 10.77
CA PRO A 127 -8.78 21.84 10.82
C PRO A 127 -8.06 23.08 11.38
N SER A 128 -6.91 22.88 12.00
CA SER A 128 -6.00 23.98 12.33
C SER A 128 -5.41 24.58 11.04
N ARG A 129 -4.86 25.79 11.12
CA ARG A 129 -4.17 26.41 9.97
C ARG A 129 -2.95 25.62 9.51
N GLU A 130 -2.28 24.93 10.43
CA GLU A 130 -1.14 24.06 10.11
C GLU A 130 -1.61 22.83 9.33
N MET A 131 -2.67 22.18 9.82
CA MET A 131 -3.30 21.05 9.15
C MET A 131 -3.81 21.42 7.75
N GLU A 132 -4.51 22.55 7.63
CA GLU A 132 -5.02 23.03 6.35
C GLU A 132 -3.89 23.26 5.34
N ARG A 133 -2.78 23.86 5.79
CA ARG A 133 -1.59 24.06 4.96
C ARG A 133 -0.97 22.73 4.54
N TRP A 134 -0.80 21.80 5.48
CA TRP A 134 -0.26 20.48 5.18
C TRP A 134 -1.12 19.72 4.15
N VAL A 135 -2.45 19.77 4.28
CA VAL A 135 -3.37 19.16 3.30
C VAL A 135 -3.17 19.78 1.92
N ARG A 136 -3.17 21.11 1.81
CA ARG A 136 -2.95 21.82 0.53
C ARG A 136 -1.59 21.49 -0.09
N ASP A 137 -0.52 21.59 0.68
CA ASP A 137 0.84 21.34 0.20
C ASP A 137 1.00 19.87 -0.25
N THR A 138 0.44 18.94 0.51
CA THR A 138 0.46 17.51 0.17
C THR A 138 -0.25 17.23 -1.15
N MET A 139 -1.43 17.81 -1.36
CA MET A 139 -2.17 17.69 -2.63
C MET A 139 -1.39 18.31 -3.80
N LEU A 140 -0.80 19.49 -3.61
CA LEU A 140 -0.03 20.17 -4.66
C LEU A 140 1.21 19.37 -5.07
N VAL A 141 1.97 18.86 -4.10
CA VAL A 141 3.14 18.00 -4.36
C VAL A 141 2.72 16.73 -5.09
N HIS A 142 1.69 16.04 -4.61
CA HIS A 142 1.23 14.79 -5.21
C HIS A 142 0.61 14.98 -6.59
N SER A 143 -0.12 16.06 -6.83
CA SER A 143 -0.70 16.33 -8.14
C SER A 143 0.32 16.45 -9.27
N ARG A 144 1.56 16.86 -8.93
CA ARG A 144 2.70 17.00 -9.85
C ARG A 144 3.44 15.68 -10.04
N SER A 145 3.46 14.82 -9.03
CA SER A 145 4.15 13.52 -9.09
C SER A 145 3.28 12.41 -9.66
N LEU A 146 1.95 12.52 -9.55
CA LEU A 146 1.00 11.58 -10.12
C LEU A 146 0.85 11.87 -11.61
N GLU A 147 1.26 10.93 -12.46
CA GLU A 147 1.20 11.08 -13.92
C GLU A 147 -0.21 11.50 -14.37
N ALA A 148 -0.31 12.65 -15.04
CA ALA A 148 -1.53 13.05 -15.73
C ALA A 148 -1.68 12.15 -16.96
N SER A 149 -2.44 11.05 -16.84
CA SER A 149 -2.77 10.23 -18.00
C SER A 149 -3.89 10.91 -18.78
N ALA A 150 -3.54 11.63 -19.86
CA ALA A 150 -4.50 12.10 -20.86
C ALA A 150 -5.14 10.92 -21.62
N GLU A 151 -4.48 9.75 -21.59
CA GLU A 151 -5.08 8.50 -22.03
C GLU A 151 -5.96 7.93 -20.91
N LEU A 152 -7.25 7.74 -21.17
CA LEU A 152 -8.11 6.89 -20.34
C LEU A 152 -7.63 5.45 -20.43
N ARG A 153 -6.59 5.11 -19.65
CA ARG A 153 -6.06 3.75 -19.60
C ARG A 153 -6.90 2.98 -18.58
N PRO A 154 -7.48 1.81 -18.95
CA PRO A 154 -8.12 0.95 -17.98
C PRO A 154 -7.09 0.55 -16.92
N LEU A 155 -7.19 1.14 -15.72
CA LEU A 155 -6.41 0.69 -14.58
C LEU A 155 -7.15 -0.50 -13.99
N THR A 156 -6.73 -1.70 -14.36
CA THR A 156 -7.28 -2.93 -13.78
C THR A 156 -6.74 -3.09 -12.36
N TYR A 157 -7.63 -3.03 -11.38
CA TYR A 157 -7.34 -3.47 -10.03
C TYR A 157 -7.11 -4.98 -10.02
N GLY A 158 -5.87 -5.40 -9.73
CA GLY A 158 -5.49 -6.80 -9.50
C GLY A 158 -5.39 -7.68 -10.75
N SER A 159 -4.25 -7.68 -11.44
CA SER A 159 -3.86 -8.82 -12.28
C SER A 159 -2.36 -8.83 -12.57
N ALA A 160 -1.67 -9.80 -11.99
CA ALA A 160 -0.40 -10.28 -12.51
C ALA A 160 -0.72 -11.28 -13.64
N GLY A 161 -0.83 -10.85 -14.91
CA GLY A 161 -1.07 -11.80 -16.01
C GLY A 161 -1.11 -11.23 -17.44
N ARG A 162 -0.59 -12.01 -18.41
CA ARG A 162 -0.56 -11.74 -19.86
C ARG A 162 -1.79 -12.37 -20.58
N ASP A 163 -2.82 -11.56 -20.86
CA ASP A 163 -3.94 -11.77 -21.84
C ASP A 163 -5.04 -12.82 -21.50
N PRO A 164 -6.28 -12.85 -22.09
CA PRO A 164 -7.06 -11.87 -22.88
C PRO A 164 -8.45 -11.48 -22.32
N LEU A 165 -8.80 -11.85 -21.09
CA LEU A 165 -10.11 -11.51 -20.50
C LEU A 165 -9.94 -10.73 -19.19
N ARG A 166 -9.77 -9.42 -19.36
CA ARG A 166 -9.84 -8.32 -18.37
C ARG A 166 -11.18 -8.27 -17.60
N ARG A 167 -11.60 -9.39 -17.01
CA ARG A 167 -12.73 -9.54 -16.07
C ARG A 167 -12.30 -8.91 -14.74
N LEU A 168 -12.98 -7.96 -14.12
CA LEU A 168 -14.27 -7.32 -14.29
C LEU A 168 -14.12 -5.90 -13.70
N GLY A 169 -14.58 -4.88 -14.42
CA GLY A 169 -14.53 -3.47 -14.03
C GLY A 169 -13.60 -2.65 -14.92
N ILE A 170 -14.17 -1.94 -15.90
CA ILE A 170 -13.44 -0.88 -16.62
C ILE A 170 -13.62 0.40 -15.81
N LEU A 171 -12.63 0.76 -15.00
CA LEU A 171 -12.52 2.10 -14.44
C LEU A 171 -11.91 2.98 -15.55
N LEU A 172 -12.75 3.61 -16.38
CA LEU A 172 -12.34 4.67 -17.31
C LEU A 172 -12.23 5.97 -16.52
N THR A 173 -11.28 6.05 -15.60
CA THR A 173 -11.01 7.33 -14.95
C THR A 173 -9.51 7.58 -14.92
N ASN A 174 -9.12 8.79 -15.30
CA ASN A 174 -7.76 9.29 -15.12
C ASN A 174 -7.55 9.83 -13.70
N ASP A 175 -8.44 9.48 -12.77
CA ASP A 175 -8.34 9.92 -11.39
C ASP A 175 -7.13 9.29 -10.71
N SER A 176 -6.48 10.06 -9.85
CA SER A 176 -5.33 9.61 -9.10
C SER A 176 -5.70 9.46 -7.63
N TRP A 177 -5.62 8.24 -7.11
CA TRP A 177 -5.90 7.90 -5.71
C TRP A 177 -4.60 7.85 -4.93
N ALA A 178 -4.56 8.49 -3.75
CA ALA A 178 -3.36 8.54 -2.94
C ALA A 178 -3.69 8.49 -1.46
N THR A 179 -2.84 7.78 -0.73
CA THR A 179 -2.80 7.75 0.73
C THR A 179 -1.45 8.28 1.17
N VAL A 180 -1.44 9.29 2.02
CA VAL A 180 -0.21 9.92 2.53
C VAL A 180 -0.22 9.86 4.04
N PHE A 181 0.87 9.34 4.61
CA PHE A 181 1.10 9.33 6.05
C PHE A 181 2.06 10.45 6.42
N GLY A 182 1.79 11.13 7.52
CA GLY A 182 2.66 12.20 8.01
C GLY A 182 2.41 12.51 9.47
N ARG A 183 3.41 13.09 10.15
CA ARG A 183 3.25 13.53 11.53
C ARG A 183 2.81 14.99 11.55
N GLN A 184 1.64 15.26 12.10
CA GLN A 184 1.07 16.61 12.24
C GLN A 184 0.55 16.79 13.66
N GLU A 185 0.81 17.95 14.26
CA GLU A 185 0.36 18.27 15.62
C GLU A 185 0.79 17.20 16.66
N GLY A 186 1.98 16.59 16.46
CA GLY A 186 2.51 15.55 17.33
C GLY A 186 1.85 14.17 17.20
N ARG A 187 0.95 13.95 16.23
CA ARG A 187 0.28 12.66 15.98
C ARG A 187 0.55 12.16 14.57
N ASP A 188 0.51 10.84 14.40
CA ASP A 188 0.60 10.21 13.08
C ASP A 188 -0.76 10.28 12.40
N ARG A 189 -0.80 11.01 11.28
CA ARG A 189 -1.99 11.30 10.50
C ARG A 189 -1.93 10.60 9.16
N MET A 190 -3.11 10.34 8.62
CA MET A 190 -3.30 9.85 7.28
C MET A 190 -4.21 10.80 6.51
N LEU A 191 -3.81 11.10 5.29
CA LEU A 191 -4.61 11.78 4.28
C LEU A 191 -4.96 10.78 3.18
N GLY A 192 -6.24 10.46 3.01
CA GLY A 192 -6.73 9.69 1.86
C GLY A 192 -7.43 10.64 0.89
N PHE A 193 -7.04 10.64 -0.38
CA PHE A 193 -7.65 11.53 -1.37
C PHE A 193 -7.64 10.99 -2.80
N VAL A 194 -8.50 11.56 -3.62
CA VAL A 194 -8.61 11.34 -5.05
C VAL A 194 -8.59 12.66 -5.79
N ILE A 195 -7.72 12.76 -6.80
CA ILE A 195 -7.67 13.89 -7.73
C ILE A 195 -8.46 13.51 -8.96
N SER A 196 -9.58 14.18 -9.18
CA SER A 196 -10.35 14.02 -10.41
C SER A 196 -9.93 15.04 -11.47
N ARG A 197 -9.89 14.58 -12.72
CA ARG A 197 -9.28 15.30 -13.84
C ARG A 197 -10.23 15.39 -15.03
N ASP A 198 -10.05 16.40 -15.87
CA ASP A 198 -10.75 16.49 -17.15
C ASP A 198 -10.17 15.50 -18.18
N LEU A 199 -10.75 15.45 -19.38
CA LEU A 199 -10.27 14.60 -20.48
C LEU A 199 -8.86 14.97 -20.98
N GLU A 200 -8.36 16.16 -20.64
CA GLU A 200 -6.99 16.60 -20.95
C GLU A 200 -5.99 16.24 -19.82
N GLY A 201 -6.46 15.63 -18.73
CA GLY A 201 -5.65 15.28 -17.56
C GLY A 201 -5.42 16.42 -16.57
N LYS A 202 -6.06 17.58 -16.75
CA LYS A 202 -5.94 18.70 -15.80
C LYS A 202 -6.78 18.43 -14.56
N PRO A 203 -6.24 18.69 -13.35
CA PRO A 203 -6.99 18.48 -12.12
C PRO A 203 -8.17 19.46 -12.05
N LEU A 204 -9.35 18.94 -11.74
CA LEU A 204 -10.60 19.71 -11.58
C LEU A 204 -10.93 19.89 -10.11
N VAL A 205 -11.02 18.77 -9.39
CA VAL A 205 -11.39 18.73 -7.98
C VAL A 205 -10.65 17.60 -7.28
N THR A 206 -10.23 17.85 -6.04
CA THR A 206 -9.76 16.80 -5.15
C THR A 206 -10.75 16.60 -4.02
N TYR A 207 -11.08 15.34 -3.77
CA TYR A 207 -11.87 14.91 -2.65
C TYR A 207 -10.97 14.13 -1.70
N GLY A 208 -11.09 14.35 -0.40
CA GLY A 208 -10.36 13.53 0.57
C GLY A 208 -10.93 13.58 1.98
N PHE A 209 -10.23 12.88 2.86
CA PHE A 209 -10.47 12.91 4.30
C PHE A 209 -9.15 12.82 5.07
N GLU A 210 -9.17 13.29 6.31
CA GLU A 210 -8.09 13.14 7.28
C GLU A 210 -8.52 12.28 8.46
N THR A 211 -7.62 11.41 8.91
CA THR A 211 -7.84 10.49 10.03
C THR A 211 -6.54 10.19 10.77
N GLU A 212 -6.64 9.58 11.95
CA GLU A 212 -5.49 9.01 12.63
C GLU A 212 -5.01 7.75 11.90
N ALA A 213 -3.69 7.67 11.68
CA ALA A 213 -3.11 6.60 10.87
C ALA A 213 -3.41 5.21 11.45
N ALA A 214 -3.29 5.05 12.77
CA ALA A 214 -3.55 3.78 13.45
C ALA A 214 -5.01 3.33 13.28
N SER A 215 -5.96 4.26 13.42
CA SER A 215 -7.39 3.97 13.32
C SER A 215 -7.82 3.52 11.94
N PHE A 216 -7.12 3.97 10.89
CA PHE A 216 -7.39 3.51 9.53
C PHE A 216 -6.70 2.19 9.20
N VAL A 217 -5.46 2.03 9.67
CA VAL A 217 -4.60 0.88 9.30
C VAL A 217 -4.97 -0.37 10.09
N GLU A 218 -5.32 -0.26 11.37
CA GLU A 218 -5.61 -1.43 12.22
C GLU A 218 -6.80 -2.26 11.73
N PRO A 219 -7.97 -1.69 11.40
CA PRO A 219 -9.11 -2.49 10.91
C PRO A 219 -8.79 -3.11 9.54
N VAL A 220 -8.09 -2.37 8.68
CA VAL A 220 -7.75 -2.78 7.31
C VAL A 220 -6.77 -3.97 7.26
N LEU A 221 -5.99 -4.18 8.32
CA LEU A 221 -5.00 -5.26 8.41
C LEU A 221 -5.45 -6.47 9.25
N ARG A 222 -6.63 -6.41 9.86
CA ARG A 222 -7.16 -7.49 10.71
C ARG A 222 -8.02 -8.50 9.95
N ASP A 223 -8.46 -8.16 8.74
CA ASP A 223 -9.22 -9.04 7.82
C ASP A 223 -8.30 -9.92 6.96
#